data_AF-A0AAW7D5V4-F1
#
_entry.id   AF-A0AAW7D5V4-F1
#
_cell.length_a   1.000
_cell.length_b   1.000
_cell.length_c   1.000
_cell.angle_alpha   90.00
_cell.angle_beta   90.00
_cell.angle_gamma   90.00
#
_symmetry.space_group_name_H-M   'P 1'
#
loop_
_entity.id
_entity.type
_entity.pdbx_description
1 polymer ?
#
loop_
_entity_poly.entity_id
_entity_poly.type
_entity_poly.pdbx_seq_one_letter_code
_entity_poly.pdbx_strand_id
1 'polypeptide(L)'
;MNVYYGIDRLNKIMKKPCFTVLYLNTDQGFLEYHEKKIKQRMNVFYQRKQSNGEWDDAKKSNRIFTVYRCFIYEKPFEGNLDFILSNNFNADENNVSEEERLIIKDKLRQALLLAYPDLRIAKGQSKLIF
;
A
#
# COMPACT_ATOMS: atom_id res chain seq x y z
N MET A 1 15.11 -5.46 -4.77
CA MET A 1 14.76 -4.03 -4.57
C MET A 1 13.71 -3.87 -3.49
N ASN A 2 13.27 -2.64 -3.20
CA ASN A 2 12.31 -2.36 -2.12
C ASN A 2 10.87 -2.27 -2.65
N VAL A 3 9.91 -2.54 -1.75
CA VAL A 3 8.48 -2.22 -1.89
C VAL A 3 8.13 -1.23 -0.79
N TYR A 4 7.39 -0.19 -1.14
CA TYR A 4 7.01 0.90 -0.25
C TYR A 4 5.49 0.96 -0.13
N TYR A 5 5.01 1.06 1.10
CA TYR A 5 3.60 1.16 1.44
C TYR A 5 3.34 2.54 2.02
N GLY A 6 2.41 3.29 1.42
CA GLY A 6 2.22 4.69 1.79
C GLY A 6 0.89 5.30 1.34
N ILE A 7 0.65 6.54 1.75
CA ILE A 7 -0.49 7.34 1.28
C ILE A 7 0.05 8.43 0.35
N ASP A 8 -0.45 8.48 -0.89
CA ASP A 8 -0.05 9.51 -1.86
C ASP A 8 -0.43 10.90 -1.33
N ARG A 9 0.48 11.87 -1.48
CA ARG A 9 0.21 13.26 -1.12
C ARG A 9 -0.70 13.89 -2.17
N LEU A 10 -1.79 14.52 -1.72
CA LEU A 10 -2.67 15.27 -2.61
C LEU A 10 -1.93 16.48 -3.20
N ASN A 11 -2.17 16.76 -4.49
CA ASN A 11 -1.53 17.86 -5.22
C ASN A 11 -2.39 18.29 -6.42
N LYS A 12 -1.80 19.01 -7.40
CA LYS A 12 -2.52 19.46 -8.61
C LYS A 12 -3.00 18.31 -9.50
N ILE A 13 -2.33 17.17 -9.47
CA ILE A 13 -2.61 15.97 -10.27
C ILE A 13 -3.33 14.93 -9.40
N MET A 14 -2.77 14.60 -8.23
CA MET A 14 -3.38 13.65 -7.30
C MET A 14 -4.46 14.34 -6.46
N LYS A 15 -5.72 14.18 -6.84
CA LYS A 15 -6.86 14.81 -6.15
C LYS A 15 -7.61 13.87 -5.21
N LYS A 16 -7.42 12.56 -5.37
CA LYS A 16 -8.17 11.54 -4.66
C LYS A 16 -7.31 10.89 -3.58
N PRO A 17 -7.80 10.76 -2.34
CA PRO A 17 -7.17 9.97 -1.30
C PRO A 17 -6.89 8.55 -1.76
N CYS A 18 -5.64 8.11 -1.71
CA CYS A 18 -5.30 6.72 -2.01
C CYS A 18 -4.13 6.19 -1.17
N PHE A 19 -4.29 4.96 -0.71
CA PHE A 19 -3.19 4.12 -0.28
C PHE A 19 -2.47 3.55 -1.51
N THR A 20 -1.14 3.44 -1.44
CA THR A 20 -0.27 3.10 -2.55
C THR A 20 0.75 2.04 -2.13
N VAL A 21 0.88 1.01 -2.96
CA VAL A 21 2.02 0.08 -2.95
C VAL A 21 2.90 0.41 -4.15
N LEU A 22 4.16 0.71 -3.89
CA LEU A 22 5.13 1.13 -4.91
C LEU A 22 6.32 0.19 -4.91
N TYR A 23 6.54 -0.47 -6.05
CA TYR A 23 7.67 -1.34 -6.31
C TYR A 23 8.76 -0.55 -7.05
N LEU A 24 9.98 -0.59 -6.54
CA LEU A 24 11.17 -0.08 -7.24
C LEU A 24 11.76 -1.20 -8.10
N ASN A 25 11.69 -1.11 -9.42
CA ASN A 25 12.06 -2.22 -10.31
C ASN A 25 13.47 -2.10 -10.89
N THR A 26 14.25 -1.12 -10.47
CA THR A 26 15.56 -0.86 -11.05
C THR A 26 16.62 -0.73 -9.97
N ASP A 27 17.79 -1.31 -10.25
CA ASP A 27 19.06 -1.04 -9.59
C ASP A 27 19.86 0.08 -10.27
N GLN A 28 19.37 0.60 -11.40
CA GLN A 28 20.03 1.66 -12.13
C GLN A 28 19.77 3.03 -11.47
N GLY A 29 20.85 3.77 -11.28
CA GLY A 29 20.87 5.07 -10.62
C GLY A 29 21.01 4.99 -9.09
N PHE A 30 21.14 6.15 -8.45
CA PHE A 30 21.35 6.23 -7.00
C PHE A 30 20.04 5.91 -6.25
N LEU A 31 20.05 4.90 -5.39
CA LEU A 31 18.90 4.52 -4.55
C LEU A 31 18.34 5.73 -3.79
N GLU A 32 19.21 6.59 -3.25
CA GLU A 32 18.83 7.80 -2.53
C GLU A 32 17.98 8.76 -3.38
N TYR A 33 18.30 8.88 -4.68
CA TYR A 33 17.53 9.71 -5.60
C TYR A 33 16.10 9.18 -5.78
N HIS A 34 15.95 7.86 -5.92
CA HIS A 34 14.64 7.22 -6.03
C HIS A 34 13.85 7.33 -4.74
N GLU A 35 14.48 7.13 -3.58
CA GLU A 35 13.85 7.28 -2.27
C GLU A 35 13.38 8.71 -2.01
N LYS A 36 14.18 9.72 -2.42
CA LYS A 36 13.78 11.13 -2.35
C LYS A 36 12.51 11.38 -3.16
N LYS A 37 12.42 10.84 -4.38
CA LYS A 37 11.20 10.94 -5.21
C LYS A 37 9.99 10.27 -4.56
N ILE A 38 10.19 9.10 -3.94
CA ILE A 38 9.11 8.39 -3.25
C ILE A 38 8.60 9.23 -2.07
N LYS A 39 9.50 9.78 -1.24
CA LYS A 39 9.13 10.64 -0.08
C LYS A 39 8.42 11.94 -0.49
N GLN A 40 8.78 12.51 -1.63
CA GLN A 40 8.10 13.68 -2.20
C GLN A 40 6.69 13.34 -2.69
N ARG A 41 6.48 12.10 -3.16
CA ARG A 41 5.21 11.64 -3.72
C ARG A 41 4.22 11.19 -2.65
N MET A 42 4.67 10.39 -1.69
CA MET A 42 3.82 9.74 -0.71
C MET A 42 4.44 9.75 0.68
N ASN A 43 3.58 9.70 1.70
CA ASN A 43 4.01 9.40 3.06
C ASN A 43 4.18 7.89 3.18
N VAL A 44 5.41 7.43 3.41
CA VAL A 44 5.74 6.00 3.55
C VAL A 44 5.60 5.59 5.01
N PHE A 45 4.91 4.48 5.27
CA PHE A 45 4.70 3.96 6.64
C PHE A 45 5.28 2.55 6.83
N TYR A 46 5.56 1.85 5.74
CA TYR A 46 6.23 0.56 5.77
C TYR A 46 7.06 0.34 4.50
N GLN A 47 8.16 -0.40 4.66
CA GLN A 47 9.06 -0.75 3.58
C GLN A 47 9.54 -2.19 3.79
N ARG A 48 9.54 -2.97 2.71
CA ARG A 48 10.13 -4.31 2.69
C ARG A 48 11.02 -4.53 1.48
N LYS A 49 11.71 -5.67 1.46
CA LYS A 49 12.37 -6.16 0.25
C LYS A 49 11.36 -6.89 -0.64
N GLN A 50 11.58 -6.80 -1.94
CA GLN A 50 10.86 -7.61 -2.91
C GLN A 50 11.22 -9.08 -2.74
N SER A 51 10.26 -9.96 -2.96
CA SER A 51 10.48 -11.40 -3.10
C SER A 51 11.31 -11.68 -4.35
N ASN A 52 11.86 -12.90 -4.46
CA ASN A 52 12.60 -13.30 -5.66
C ASN A 52 11.71 -13.26 -6.91
N GLY A 53 10.44 -13.70 -6.80
CA GLY A 53 9.48 -13.68 -7.89
C GLY A 53 9.16 -12.24 -8.35
N GLU A 54 8.90 -11.35 -7.40
CA GLU A 54 8.67 -9.92 -7.69
C GLU A 54 9.89 -9.30 -8.41
N TRP A 55 11.10 -9.68 -8.00
CA TRP A 55 12.32 -9.17 -8.62
C TRP A 55 12.57 -9.71 -10.03
N ASP A 56 12.25 -10.98 -10.27
CA ASP A 56 12.39 -11.58 -11.60
C ASP A 56 11.38 -10.98 -12.60
N ASP A 57 10.19 -10.60 -12.12
CA ASP A 57 9.24 -9.82 -12.92
C ASP A 57 9.70 -8.38 -13.13
N ALA A 58 10.29 -7.75 -12.11
CA ALA A 58 10.84 -6.40 -12.20
C ALA A 58 11.93 -6.28 -13.28
N LYS A 59 12.81 -7.28 -13.43
CA LYS A 59 13.86 -7.31 -14.47
C LYS A 59 13.31 -7.25 -15.90
N LYS A 60 12.07 -7.71 -16.12
CA LYS A 60 11.40 -7.67 -17.42
C LYS A 60 10.67 -6.35 -17.67
N SER A 61 10.64 -5.45 -16.69
CA SER A 61 9.94 -4.18 -16.74
C SER A 61 10.86 -3.05 -17.20
N ASN A 62 10.40 -2.25 -18.16
CA ASN A 62 11.06 -1.01 -18.57
C ASN A 62 10.75 0.18 -17.64
N ARG A 63 9.94 -0.02 -16.58
CA ARG A 63 9.51 1.04 -15.66
C ARG A 63 10.30 1.00 -14.37
N ILE A 64 10.92 2.13 -14.01
CA ILE A 64 11.59 2.34 -12.70
C ILE A 64 10.66 2.01 -11.53
N PHE A 65 9.39 2.43 -11.62
CA PHE A 65 8.39 2.20 -10.58
C PHE A 65 7.15 1.49 -11.15
N THR A 66 6.69 0.45 -10.45
CA THR A 66 5.33 -0.06 -10.59
C THR A 66 4.52 0.44 -9.39
N VAL A 67 3.34 1.02 -9.66
CA VAL A 67 2.53 1.68 -8.62
C VAL A 67 1.12 1.10 -8.68
N TYR A 68 0.68 0.53 -7.56
CA TYR A 68 -0.69 0.10 -7.34
C TYR A 68 -1.36 1.06 -6.37
N ARG A 69 -2.52 1.58 -6.74
CA ARG A 69 -3.27 2.55 -5.94
C ARG A 69 -4.63 1.99 -5.57
N CYS A 70 -4.96 2.13 -4.29
CA CYS A 70 -6.26 1.87 -3.71
C CYS A 70 -6.91 3.22 -3.41
N PHE A 71 -7.86 3.65 -4.24
CA PHE A 71 -8.59 4.89 -4.02
C PHE A 71 -9.64 4.69 -2.93
N ILE A 72 -9.41 5.34 -1.80
CA ILE A 72 -10.03 4.99 -0.51
C ILE A 72 -11.55 5.10 -0.55
N TYR A 73 -12.08 6.17 -1.15
CA TYR A 73 -13.52 6.47 -1.18
C TYR A 73 -14.20 6.06 -2.48
N GLU A 74 -13.45 5.52 -3.43
CA GLU A 74 -13.99 5.08 -4.71
C GLU A 74 -14.42 3.61 -4.62
N LYS A 75 -15.23 3.17 -5.57
CA LYS A 75 -15.49 1.73 -5.74
C LYS A 75 -14.17 1.00 -6.00
N PRO A 76 -13.98 -0.20 -5.42
CA PRO A 76 -14.93 -0.97 -4.62
C PRO A 76 -14.89 -0.66 -3.11
N PHE A 77 -14.01 0.22 -2.64
CA PHE A 77 -13.69 0.39 -1.23
C PHE A 77 -14.68 1.25 -0.47
N GLU A 78 -15.17 2.34 -1.09
CA GLU A 78 -16.21 3.21 -0.53
C GLU A 78 -15.96 3.61 0.95
N GLY A 79 -14.70 3.86 1.30
CA GLY A 79 -14.28 4.25 2.65
C GLY A 79 -14.35 3.14 3.71
N ASN A 80 -14.50 1.87 3.31
CA ASN A 80 -14.47 0.72 4.21
C ASN A 80 -13.02 0.31 4.51
N LEU A 81 -12.55 0.63 5.72
CA LEU A 81 -11.19 0.37 6.14
C LEU A 81 -10.85 -1.13 6.12
N ASP A 82 -11.72 -1.98 6.65
CA ASP A 82 -11.44 -3.41 6.75
C ASP A 82 -11.38 -4.06 5.38
N PHE A 83 -12.17 -3.56 4.41
CA PHE A 83 -12.08 -4.04 3.04
C PHE A 83 -10.79 -3.59 2.36
N ILE A 84 -10.39 -2.33 2.52
CA ILE A 84 -9.09 -1.82 2.01
C ILE A 84 -7.94 -2.67 2.54
N LEU A 85 -7.90 -2.88 3.85
CA LEU A 85 -6.85 -3.62 4.53
C LEU A 85 -6.82 -5.10 4.12
N SER A 86 -7.99 -5.74 4.04
CA SER A 86 -8.08 -7.16 3.65
C SER A 86 -7.75 -7.38 2.17
N ASN A 87 -8.13 -6.45 1.30
CA ASN A 87 -7.74 -6.51 -0.11
C ASN A 87 -6.21 -6.44 -0.27
N ASN A 88 -5.53 -5.54 0.45
CA ASN A 88 -4.06 -5.50 0.42
C ASN A 88 -3.44 -6.76 1.03
N PHE A 89 -3.95 -7.19 2.19
CA PHE A 89 -3.46 -8.39 2.88
C PHE A 89 -3.55 -9.63 1.98
N ASN A 90 -4.65 -9.82 1.24
CA ASN A 90 -4.81 -10.97 0.37
C ASN A 90 -3.96 -10.84 -0.91
N ALA A 91 -3.81 -9.64 -1.46
CA ALA A 91 -3.04 -9.43 -2.70
C ALA A 91 -1.56 -9.85 -2.58
N ASP A 92 -0.97 -9.75 -1.39
CA ASP A 92 0.44 -10.07 -1.15
C ASP A 92 0.67 -11.54 -0.71
N GLU A 93 -0.36 -12.38 -0.63
CA GLU A 93 -0.28 -13.71 0.02
C GLU A 93 0.75 -14.67 -0.58
N ASN A 94 0.99 -14.57 -1.89
CA ASN A 94 1.92 -15.44 -2.60
C ASN A 94 3.38 -14.95 -2.53
N ASN A 95 3.59 -13.71 -2.11
CA ASN A 95 4.91 -13.05 -2.14
C ASN A 95 5.43 -12.69 -0.75
N VAL A 96 4.54 -12.59 0.24
CA VAL A 96 4.85 -12.07 1.58
C VAL A 96 4.27 -13.01 2.62
N SER A 97 5.09 -13.34 3.64
CA SER A 97 4.66 -14.21 4.73
C SER A 97 3.44 -13.62 5.45
N GLU A 98 2.62 -14.49 6.04
CA GLU A 98 1.45 -14.01 6.80
C GLU A 98 1.84 -13.06 7.93
N GLU A 99 2.93 -13.35 8.64
CA GLU A 99 3.47 -12.50 9.70
C GLU A 99 3.80 -11.08 9.20
N GLU A 100 4.53 -10.98 8.09
CA GLU A 100 4.89 -9.66 7.54
C GLU A 100 3.65 -8.94 6.99
N ARG A 101 2.70 -9.66 6.40
CA ARG A 101 1.40 -9.09 5.97
C ARG A 101 0.57 -8.58 7.15
N LEU A 102 0.61 -9.23 8.32
CA LEU A 102 -0.05 -8.74 9.53
C LEU A 102 0.59 -7.43 10.02
N ILE A 103 1.92 -7.33 9.98
CA ILE A 103 2.65 -6.10 10.31
C ILE A 103 2.26 -4.97 9.34
N ILE A 104 2.25 -5.24 8.04
CA ILE A 104 1.83 -4.28 7.01
C ILE A 104 0.40 -3.81 7.30
N LYS A 105 -0.52 -4.75 7.54
CA LYS A 105 -1.93 -4.45 7.81
C LYS A 105 -2.10 -3.54 9.02
N ASP A 106 -1.37 -3.79 10.11
CA ASP A 106 -1.43 -2.95 11.32
C ASP A 106 -0.86 -1.53 11.08
N LYS A 107 0.30 -1.43 10.43
CA LYS A 107 0.90 -0.14 10.06
C LYS A 107 -0.02 0.68 9.14
N LEU A 108 -0.66 0.03 8.18
CA LEU A 108 -1.61 0.66 7.29
C LEU A 108 -2.89 1.09 8.01
N ARG A 109 -3.42 0.26 8.93
CA ARG A 109 -4.59 0.62 9.74
C ARG A 109 -4.32 1.91 10.51
N GLN A 110 -3.19 1.99 11.21
CA GLN A 110 -2.83 3.17 11.99
C GLN A 110 -2.67 4.40 11.10
N ALA A 111 -1.95 4.26 9.98
CA ALA A 111 -1.73 5.36 9.04
C ALA A 111 -3.02 5.88 8.40
N LEU A 112 -3.92 4.98 7.99
CA LEU A 112 -5.18 5.33 7.36
C LEU A 112 -6.16 5.98 8.33
N LEU A 113 -6.29 5.46 9.56
CA LEU A 113 -7.15 6.07 10.58
C LEU A 113 -6.63 7.45 11.01
N LEU A 114 -5.31 7.64 11.04
CA LEU A 114 -4.72 8.94 11.35
C LEU A 114 -4.97 9.96 10.23
N ALA A 115 -4.81 9.55 8.97
CA ALA A 115 -4.98 10.43 7.82
C ALA A 115 -6.45 10.69 7.46
N TYR A 116 -7.33 9.71 7.71
CA TYR A 116 -8.73 9.69 7.33
C TYR A 116 -9.59 9.12 8.49
N PRO A 117 -9.88 9.94 9.51
CA PRO A 117 -10.61 9.47 10.70
C PRO A 117 -12.08 9.07 10.45
N ASP A 118 -12.64 9.45 9.30
CA ASP A 118 -14.01 9.17 8.88
C ASP A 118 -14.19 7.78 8.24
N LEU A 119 -13.10 7.01 8.08
CA LEU A 119 -13.19 5.67 7.52
C LEU A 119 -14.06 4.74 8.36
N ARG A 120 -14.92 4.00 7.67
CA ARG A 120 -15.84 3.06 8.29
C ARG A 120 -15.09 1.79 8.64
N ILE A 121 -15.10 1.45 9.92
CA ILE A 121 -14.71 0.14 10.40
C ILE A 121 -15.96 -0.75 10.32
N ALA A 122 -15.83 -1.97 9.81
CA ALA A 122 -16.92 -2.92 9.85
C ALA A 122 -17.34 -3.09 11.32
N LYS A 123 -18.59 -2.76 11.63
CA LYS A 123 -19.16 -3.13 12.93
C LYS A 123 -19.10 -4.65 12.97
N GLY A 124 -18.25 -5.19 13.85
CA GLY A 124 -18.12 -6.63 14.03
C GLY A 124 -19.51 -7.26 14.11
N GLN A 125 -19.71 -8.39 13.45
CA GLN A 125 -20.95 -9.15 13.53
C GLN A 125 -21.29 -9.35 15.00
N SER A 126 -22.23 -8.56 15.54
CA SER A 126 -22.92 -8.92 16.77
C SER A 126 -23.67 -10.20 16.46
N LYS A 127 -23.10 -11.34 16.87
CA LYS A 127 -23.85 -12.61 16.94
C LYS A 127 -25.07 -12.32 17.79
N LEU A 128 -26.23 -12.20 17.15
CA LEU A 128 -27.51 -12.34 17.81
C LEU A 128 -27.57 -13.79 18.29
N ILE A 129 -27.36 -13.98 19.58
CA ILE A 129 -27.72 -15.22 20.27
C ILE A 129 -29.22 -15.06 20.51
N PHE A 130 -30.03 -15.82 19.77
CA PHE A 130 -31.44 -16.06 20.10
C PHE A 130 -31.53 -17.18 21.13
#